data_AF-A0A3D4MME7-F1
#
_entry.id   AF-A0A3D4MME7-F1
#
_cell.length_a   1.000
_cell.length_b   1.000
_cell.length_c   1.000
_cell.angle_alpha   90.00
_cell.angle_beta   90.00
_cell.angle_gamma   90.00
#
_symmetry.space_group_name_H-M   'P 1'
#
loop_
_entity.id
_entity.type
_entity.pdbx_description
1 polymer ?
#
loop_
_entity_poly.entity_id
_entity_poly.type
_entity_poly.pdbx_seq_one_letter_code
_entity_poly.pdbx_strand_id
1 'polypeptide(L)'
;MRQTGKTFIVKKFANENYNNVVYINFKVDLNMKKTFESDLNVSQIVSNLSILNSRFKFIPNETVIIFDEIQECSGARASIKPFMEDGRYDIIATGSLLGIKGYNKNYHGGVSVGFEHIVYMTAMDFEEFLWAKGINEETLNYLYDCFKTKNRINDAVHIAMLKYFKEYICVGGMPAVVDVFLKTNDYKMVRSEQRDILEGYKDDFAKHLNEDEEEVIDRTLLMKINKVYSSILNQLSKENKKFVYSMLETKGTSKKYDPAIWWLKEYA
;
A
#
# COMPACT_ATOMS: atom_id res chain seq x y z
N MET A 1 2.58 -2.33 1.03
CA MET A 1 1.34 -3.10 0.74
C MET A 1 0.43 -2.31 -0.19
N ARG A 2 -0.19 -3.00 -1.14
CA ARG A 2 -1.11 -2.45 -2.14
C ARG A 2 -2.56 -2.67 -1.75
N GLN A 3 -3.46 -1.87 -2.32
CA GLN A 3 -4.91 -2.01 -2.16
C GLN A 3 -5.41 -2.02 -0.70
N THR A 4 -4.64 -1.44 0.23
CA THR A 4 -5.03 -1.31 1.64
C THR A 4 -5.97 -0.13 1.90
N GLY A 5 -6.26 0.70 0.88
CA GLY A 5 -7.12 1.88 1.03
C GLY A 5 -6.39 3.21 1.23
N LYS A 6 -5.08 3.29 0.98
CA LYS A 6 -4.24 4.50 1.18
C LYS A 6 -4.82 5.76 0.51
N THR A 7 -5.10 5.68 -0.79
CA THR A 7 -5.67 6.80 -1.55
C THR A 7 -7.04 7.20 -1.00
N PHE A 8 -7.86 6.23 -0.58
CA PHE A 8 -9.19 6.50 -0.04
C PHE A 8 -9.10 7.26 1.30
N ILE A 9 -8.31 6.76 2.25
CA ILE A 9 -8.24 7.38 3.59
C ILE A 9 -7.60 8.77 3.53
N VAL A 10 -6.57 8.97 2.70
CA VAL A 10 -5.93 10.27 2.53
C VAL A 10 -6.88 11.29 1.90
N LYS A 11 -7.62 10.90 0.85
CA LYS A 11 -8.63 11.78 0.26
C LYS A 11 -9.75 12.11 1.24
N LYS A 12 -10.23 11.12 1.99
CA LYS A 12 -11.29 11.33 2.98
C LYS A 12 -10.83 12.34 4.05
N PHE A 13 -9.67 12.08 4.67
CA PHE A 13 -9.07 12.97 5.65
C PHE A 13 -8.89 14.40 5.10
N ALA A 14 -8.31 14.54 3.90
CA ALA A 14 -8.06 15.84 3.30
C ALA A 14 -9.36 16.63 3.08
N ASN A 15 -10.41 16.00 2.54
CA ASN A 15 -11.69 16.66 2.30
C ASN A 15 -12.44 17.03 3.60
N GLU A 16 -12.23 16.29 4.68
CA GLU A 16 -12.88 16.54 5.97
C GLU A 16 -12.16 17.61 6.80
N ASN A 17 -10.87 17.88 6.54
CA ASN A 17 -10.02 18.71 7.40
C ASN A 17 -9.40 19.94 6.70
N TYR A 18 -9.46 20.04 5.37
CA TYR A 18 -8.89 21.16 4.61
C TYR A 18 -9.94 21.87 3.77
N ASN A 19 -9.83 23.19 3.67
CA ASN A 19 -10.70 23.99 2.80
C ASN A 19 -10.45 23.70 1.31
N ASN A 20 -9.21 23.33 0.97
CA ASN A 20 -8.83 23.10 -0.41
C ASN A 20 -7.87 21.90 -0.53
N VAL A 21 -8.15 21.05 -1.52
CA VAL A 21 -7.40 19.82 -1.77
C VAL A 21 -6.95 19.80 -3.22
N VAL A 22 -5.64 19.72 -3.42
CA VAL A 22 -5.04 19.44 -4.73
C VAL A 22 -4.64 17.98 -4.75
N TYR A 23 -5.19 17.20 -5.67
CA TYR A 23 -4.86 15.79 -5.83
C TYR A 23 -4.20 15.53 -7.17
N ILE A 24 -3.02 14.90 -7.13
CA ILE A 24 -2.25 14.53 -8.32
C ILE A 24 -1.91 13.05 -8.19
N ASN A 25 -2.22 12.27 -9.24
CA ASN A 25 -1.82 10.87 -9.31
C ASN A 25 -0.75 10.71 -10.38
N PHE A 26 0.49 10.44 -9.96
CA PHE A 26 1.61 10.41 -10.90
C PHE A 26 1.56 9.23 -11.87
N LYS A 27 0.79 8.18 -11.60
CA LYS A 27 0.60 7.08 -12.56
C LYS A 27 -0.32 7.48 -13.72
N VAL A 28 -1.23 8.43 -13.51
CA VAL A 28 -2.23 8.87 -14.49
C VAL A 28 -1.86 10.21 -15.12
N ASP A 29 -1.40 11.16 -14.30
CA ASP A 29 -1.17 12.55 -14.67
C ASP A 29 0.25 12.77 -15.21
N LEU A 30 0.59 12.10 -16.33
CA LEU A 30 1.96 12.10 -16.87
C LEU A 30 2.52 13.50 -17.16
N ASN A 31 1.67 14.44 -17.61
CA ASN A 31 2.10 15.83 -17.85
C ASN A 31 2.48 16.57 -16.57
N MET A 32 1.90 16.19 -15.42
CA MET A 32 2.22 16.81 -14.14
C MET A 32 3.62 16.42 -13.68
N LYS A 33 4.11 15.22 -14.02
CA LYS A 33 5.48 14.78 -13.68
C LYS A 33 6.54 15.77 -14.17
N LYS A 34 6.37 16.30 -15.38
CA LYS A 34 7.30 17.25 -16.01
C LYS A 34 7.51 18.53 -15.19
N THR A 35 6.54 18.90 -14.36
CA THR A 35 6.67 20.05 -13.46
C THR A 35 7.78 19.86 -12.43
N PHE A 36 8.13 18.61 -12.13
CA PHE A 36 9.11 18.23 -11.11
C PHE A 36 10.47 17.82 -11.68
N GLU A 37 10.67 17.91 -13.00
CA GLU A 37 11.95 17.59 -13.67
C GLU A 37 12.96 18.75 -13.63
N SER A 38 12.49 19.97 -13.35
CA SER A 38 13.29 21.21 -13.32
C SER A 38 13.56 21.69 -11.88
N ASP A 39 14.06 22.92 -11.71
CA ASP A 39 14.33 23.50 -10.39
C ASP A 39 13.13 23.35 -9.45
N LEU A 40 13.37 22.76 -8.27
CA LEU A 40 12.34 22.45 -7.27
C LEU A 40 11.90 23.69 -6.47
N ASN A 41 11.67 24.81 -7.16
CA ASN A 41 11.12 26.03 -6.58
C ASN A 41 9.61 25.89 -6.41
N VAL A 42 9.14 25.99 -5.16
CA VAL A 42 7.72 25.80 -4.79
C VAL A 42 6.78 26.73 -5.57
N SER A 43 7.15 28.01 -5.73
CA SER A 43 6.31 28.96 -6.46
C SER A 43 6.19 28.62 -7.94
N GLN A 44 7.28 28.14 -8.57
CA GLN A 44 7.25 27.70 -9.96
C GLN A 44 6.43 26.42 -10.13
N ILE A 45 6.61 25.44 -9.23
CA ILE A 45 5.84 24.19 -9.22
C ILE A 45 4.35 24.51 -9.13
N VAL A 46 3.94 25.30 -8.14
CA VAL A 46 2.54 25.71 -7.93
C VAL A 46 1.97 26.42 -9.16
N SER A 47 2.72 27.38 -9.72
CA SER A 47 2.31 28.09 -10.93
C SER A 47 2.08 27.13 -12.11
N ASN A 48 3.03 26.23 -12.36
CA ASN A 48 2.94 25.26 -13.44
C ASN A 48 1.75 24.30 -13.25
N LEU A 49 1.55 23.78 -12.03
CA LEU A 49 0.42 22.90 -11.72
C LEU A 49 -0.93 23.61 -11.93
N SER A 50 -1.06 24.88 -11.50
CA SER A 50 -2.25 25.69 -11.75
C SER A 50 -2.52 25.96 -13.23
N ILE A 51 -1.46 26.12 -14.05
CA ILE A 51 -1.59 26.30 -15.51
C ILE A 51 -2.05 25.00 -16.17
N LEU A 52 -1.43 23.88 -15.79
CA LEU A 52 -1.74 22.55 -16.35
C LEU A 52 -3.13 22.06 -15.95
N ASN A 53 -3.65 22.50 -14.79
CA ASN A 53 -5.01 22.22 -14.36
C ASN A 53 -5.62 23.45 -13.68
N SER A 54 -6.46 24.16 -14.43
CA SER A 54 -7.15 25.37 -13.98
C SER A 54 -8.12 25.17 -12.81
N ARG A 55 -8.43 23.92 -12.43
CA ARG A 55 -9.23 23.62 -11.24
C ARG A 55 -8.39 23.65 -9.96
N PHE A 56 -7.08 23.51 -10.06
CA PHE A 56 -6.20 23.57 -8.90
C PHE A 56 -6.13 25.00 -8.36
N LYS A 57 -6.55 25.13 -7.11
CA LYS A 57 -6.34 26.34 -6.30
C LYS A 57 -5.21 26.04 -5.33
N PHE A 58 -4.34 27.00 -5.09
CA PHE A 58 -3.29 26.90 -4.09
C PHE A 58 -3.40 28.13 -3.18
N ILE A 59 -4.11 27.94 -2.07
CA ILE A 59 -4.30 28.97 -1.04
C ILE A 59 -3.34 28.66 0.10
N PRO A 60 -2.37 29.55 0.39
CA PRO A 60 -1.42 29.34 1.48
C PRO A 60 -2.10 29.06 2.82
N ASN A 61 -1.59 28.10 3.58
CA ASN A 61 -2.07 27.64 4.88
C ASN A 61 -3.50 27.05 4.91
N GLU A 62 -4.12 26.87 3.74
CA GLU A 62 -5.48 26.30 3.62
C GLU A 62 -5.54 25.10 2.66
N THR A 63 -4.44 24.83 1.95
CA THR A 63 -4.38 23.81 0.91
C THR A 63 -3.48 22.67 1.32
N VAL A 64 -4.02 21.45 1.25
CA VAL A 64 -3.23 20.22 1.23
C VAL A 64 -3.03 19.74 -0.20
N ILE A 65 -1.82 19.31 -0.51
CA ILE A 65 -1.47 18.69 -1.79
C ILE A 65 -1.25 17.20 -1.54
N ILE A 66 -2.03 16.38 -2.23
CA ILE A 66 -1.93 14.93 -2.22
C ILE A 66 -1.11 14.49 -3.43
N PHE A 67 0.04 13.89 -3.15
CA PHE A 67 0.91 13.23 -4.11
C PHE A 67 0.66 11.72 -4.08
N ASP A 68 -0.17 11.23 -4.99
CA ASP A 68 -0.48 9.79 -5.07
C ASP A 68 0.44 9.05 -6.04
N GLU A 69 0.76 7.81 -5.67
CA GLU A 69 1.79 6.97 -6.29
C GLU A 69 3.13 7.71 -6.45
N ILE A 70 3.62 8.33 -5.38
CA ILE A 70 4.79 9.20 -5.43
C ILE A 70 6.09 8.49 -5.86
N GLN A 71 6.15 7.15 -5.78
CA GLN A 71 7.27 6.41 -6.36
C GLN A 71 7.40 6.56 -7.88
N GLU A 72 6.33 6.98 -8.56
CA GLU A 72 6.30 7.21 -10.01
C GLU A 72 6.87 8.57 -10.42
N CYS A 73 7.19 9.46 -9.47
CA CYS A 73 7.77 10.77 -9.74
C CYS A 73 8.83 11.12 -8.69
N SER A 74 10.08 10.81 -9.00
CA SER A 74 11.22 11.03 -8.10
C SER A 74 11.39 12.52 -7.75
N GLY A 75 11.20 13.41 -8.73
CA GLY A 75 11.23 14.86 -8.56
C GLY A 75 10.17 15.37 -7.58
N ALA A 76 8.95 14.82 -7.61
CA ALA A 76 7.90 15.19 -6.66
C ALA A 76 8.29 14.81 -5.23
N ARG A 77 8.90 13.63 -5.03
CA ARG A 77 9.45 13.25 -3.72
C ARG A 77 10.57 14.18 -3.27
N ALA A 78 11.50 14.52 -4.17
CA ALA A 78 12.58 15.46 -3.86
C ALA A 78 12.06 16.84 -3.48
N SER A 79 10.92 17.26 -4.05
CA SER A 79 10.27 18.55 -3.76
C SER A 79 9.68 18.67 -2.35
N ILE A 80 9.48 17.55 -1.63
CA ILE A 80 8.90 17.57 -0.27
C ILE A 80 9.70 18.47 0.66
N LYS A 81 11.03 18.43 0.60
CA LYS A 81 11.88 19.30 1.43
C LYS A 81 11.65 20.79 1.11
N PRO A 82 11.77 21.24 -0.15
CA PRO A 82 11.40 22.61 -0.52
C PRO A 82 10.00 23.03 -0.06
N PHE A 83 8.98 22.17 -0.22
CA PHE A 83 7.61 22.47 0.25
C PHE A 83 7.54 22.62 1.78
N MET A 84 8.23 21.75 2.53
CA MET A 84 8.31 21.84 3.99
C MET A 84 9.04 23.10 4.47
N GLU A 85 10.13 23.49 3.81
CA GLU A 85 10.87 24.71 4.14
C GLU A 85 10.09 25.98 3.78
N ASP A 86 9.29 25.94 2.70
CA ASP A 86 8.41 27.03 2.28
C ASP A 86 7.21 27.21 3.22
N GLY A 87 6.62 26.12 3.69
CA GLY A 87 5.61 26.12 4.76
C GLY A 87 4.20 26.62 4.36
N ARG A 88 3.95 26.98 3.10
CA ARG A 88 2.63 27.45 2.66
C ARG A 88 1.61 26.32 2.43
N TYR A 89 2.05 25.08 2.25
CA TYR A 89 1.17 23.97 1.87
C TYR A 89 1.54 22.71 2.63
N ASP A 90 0.53 21.99 3.11
CA ASP A 90 0.72 20.66 3.67
C ASP A 90 0.81 19.62 2.54
N ILE A 91 1.70 18.65 2.68
CA ILE A 91 1.88 17.58 1.70
C ILE A 91 1.50 16.24 2.34
N ILE A 92 0.64 15.48 1.67
CA ILE A 92 0.40 14.07 1.99
C ILE A 92 0.77 13.23 0.77
N ALA A 93 1.73 12.33 0.94
CA ALA A 93 2.17 11.44 -0.13
C ALA A 93 1.71 10.00 0.13
N THR A 94 1.23 9.32 -0.91
CA THR A 94 0.92 7.90 -0.88
C THR A 94 1.80 7.14 -1.87
N GLY A 95 2.21 5.95 -1.48
CA GLY A 95 2.98 5.06 -2.35
C GLY A 95 3.06 3.66 -1.78
N SER A 96 3.07 2.65 -2.64
CA SER A 96 3.02 1.25 -2.22
C SER A 96 4.40 0.63 -1.97
N LEU A 97 5.48 1.31 -2.40
CA LEU A 97 6.88 0.84 -2.38
C LEU A 97 7.86 1.86 -1.74
N LEU A 98 7.33 2.80 -0.96
CA LEU A 98 8.10 3.85 -0.30
C LEU A 98 9.12 3.25 0.68
N GLY A 99 10.41 3.29 0.31
CA GLY A 99 11.52 2.86 1.17
C GLY A 99 12.19 1.54 0.77
N ILE A 100 11.77 0.88 -0.31
CA ILE A 100 12.42 -0.35 -0.75
C ILE A 100 13.72 0.00 -1.52
N LYS A 101 14.84 -0.51 -1.01
CA LYS A 101 16.18 -0.32 -1.60
C LYS A 101 16.19 -0.85 -3.04
N GLY A 102 16.21 0.07 -4.00
CA GLY A 102 16.49 -0.24 -5.39
C GLY A 102 15.34 -0.03 -6.39
N TYR A 103 14.14 0.35 -5.95
CA TYR A 103 13.09 0.79 -6.88
C TYR A 103 13.42 2.15 -7.55
N ASN A 104 14.36 2.90 -6.96
CA ASN A 104 14.94 4.14 -7.48
C ASN A 104 16.48 4.09 -7.37
N LYS A 105 17.15 3.18 -8.10
CA LYS A 105 18.62 3.09 -8.08
C LYS A 105 19.33 4.32 -8.67
N ASN A 106 18.65 5.10 -9.50
CA ASN A 106 19.29 6.09 -10.37
C ASN A 106 19.18 7.53 -9.87
N TYR A 107 18.72 7.77 -8.64
CA TYR A 107 18.67 9.14 -8.13
C TYR A 107 20.00 9.53 -7.46
N HIS A 108 20.72 10.42 -8.13
CA HIS A 108 21.94 11.08 -7.64
C HIS A 108 21.66 12.26 -6.69
N GLY A 109 20.41 12.69 -6.53
CA GLY A 109 20.02 13.62 -5.46
C GLY A 109 19.77 12.84 -4.18
N GLY A 110 20.30 13.26 -3.04
CA GLY A 110 19.95 12.61 -1.78
C GLY A 110 18.43 12.62 -1.58
N VAL A 111 17.82 11.46 -1.34
CA VAL A 111 16.48 11.43 -0.74
C VAL A 111 16.59 12.27 0.53
N SER A 112 15.75 13.31 0.66
CA SER A 112 15.78 14.25 1.78
C SER A 112 15.34 13.53 3.07
N VAL A 113 16.25 12.72 3.61
CA VAL A 113 16.08 12.02 4.88
C VAL A 113 15.85 13.04 5.99
N GLY A 114 14.74 12.88 6.72
CA GLY A 114 14.38 13.74 7.86
C GLY A 114 13.25 14.73 7.63
N PHE A 115 12.72 14.87 6.41
CA PHE A 115 11.60 15.80 6.11
C PHE A 115 10.26 15.08 5.86
N GLU A 116 10.23 13.76 6.01
CA GLU A 116 9.05 12.91 5.81
C GLU A 116 8.67 12.24 7.14
N HIS A 117 7.39 12.27 7.51
CA HIS A 117 6.85 11.37 8.53
C HIS A 117 6.19 10.17 7.86
N ILE A 118 6.80 8.99 8.00
CA ILE A 118 6.33 7.77 7.36
C ILE A 118 5.29 7.07 8.24
N VAL A 119 4.08 6.89 7.69
CA VAL A 119 3.01 6.09 8.29
C VAL A 119 2.84 4.81 7.46
N TYR A 120 2.95 3.66 8.13
CA TYR A 120 2.73 2.36 7.49
C TYR A 120 1.27 1.94 7.65
N MET A 121 0.65 1.59 6.52
CA MET A 121 -0.75 1.16 6.49
C MET A 121 -0.84 -0.29 6.01
N THR A 122 -1.53 -1.11 6.79
CA THR A 122 -1.69 -2.55 6.57
C THR A 122 -3.11 -2.87 6.11
N ALA A 123 -3.36 -4.16 5.81
CA ALA A 123 -4.74 -4.64 5.73
C ALA A 123 -5.43 -4.46 7.08
N MET A 124 -6.76 -4.43 7.05
CA MET A 124 -7.59 -4.31 8.23
C MET A 124 -7.31 -5.47 9.18
N ASP A 125 -7.14 -5.20 10.46
CA ASP A 125 -7.07 -6.26 11.44
C ASP A 125 -8.46 -6.81 11.79
N PHE A 126 -8.50 -7.71 12.78
CA PHE A 126 -9.77 -8.31 13.19
C PHE A 126 -10.69 -7.30 13.87
N GLU A 127 -10.16 -6.32 14.61
CA GLU A 127 -10.95 -5.28 15.27
C GLU A 127 -11.59 -4.36 14.23
N GLU A 128 -10.81 -3.90 13.25
CA GLU A 128 -11.29 -3.10 12.13
C GLU A 128 -12.34 -3.85 11.29
N PHE A 129 -12.17 -5.16 11.11
CA PHE A 129 -13.18 -6.01 10.48
C PHE A 129 -14.50 -6.03 11.27
N LEU A 130 -14.45 -6.09 12.61
CA LEU A 130 -15.63 -6.04 13.47
C LEU A 130 -16.32 -4.68 13.38
N TRP A 131 -15.57 -3.57 13.34
CA TRP A 131 -16.12 -2.24 13.08
C TRP A 131 -16.87 -2.19 11.75
N ALA A 132 -16.27 -2.69 10.68
CA ALA A 132 -16.90 -2.74 9.37
C ALA A 132 -18.17 -3.60 9.34
N LYS A 133 -18.20 -4.67 10.16
CA LYS A 133 -19.40 -5.51 10.36
C LYS A 133 -20.50 -4.84 11.19
N GLY A 134 -20.24 -3.67 11.76
CA GLY A 134 -21.19 -2.90 12.58
C GLY A 134 -21.23 -3.35 14.04
N ILE A 135 -20.20 -4.02 14.54
CA ILE A 135 -20.08 -4.29 15.98
C ILE A 135 -19.70 -2.98 16.68
N ASN A 136 -20.50 -2.61 17.67
CA ASN A 136 -20.35 -1.34 18.37
C ASN A 136 -19.14 -1.32 19.31
N GLU A 137 -18.67 -0.11 19.63
CA GLU A 137 -17.53 0.09 20.53
C GLU A 137 -17.80 -0.46 21.93
N GLU A 138 -19.04 -0.42 22.42
CA GLU A 138 -19.39 -0.98 23.75
C GLU A 138 -19.05 -2.47 23.85
N THR A 139 -19.35 -3.25 22.81
CA THR A 139 -19.04 -4.68 22.78
C THR A 139 -17.53 -4.90 22.75
N LEU A 140 -16.79 -4.09 21.99
CA LEU A 140 -15.34 -4.22 21.89
C LEU A 140 -14.64 -3.81 23.18
N ASN A 141 -15.11 -2.74 23.84
CA ASN A 141 -14.64 -2.31 25.15
C ASN A 141 -14.90 -3.39 26.20
N TYR A 142 -16.07 -4.03 26.20
CA TYR A 142 -16.35 -5.18 27.05
C TYR A 142 -15.35 -6.33 26.83
N LEU A 143 -15.04 -6.67 25.58
CA LEU A 143 -14.05 -7.71 25.26
C LEU A 143 -12.65 -7.32 25.72
N TYR A 144 -12.27 -6.06 25.53
CA TYR A 144 -10.99 -5.51 25.97
C TYR A 144 -10.86 -5.56 27.51
N ASP A 145 -11.91 -5.18 28.23
CA ASP A 145 -11.96 -5.23 29.69
C ASP A 145 -11.84 -6.66 30.21
N CYS A 146 -12.56 -7.61 29.61
CA CYS A 146 -12.41 -9.03 29.93
C CYS A 146 -10.98 -9.51 29.72
N PHE A 147 -10.33 -9.11 28.61
CA PHE A 147 -8.94 -9.44 28.34
C PHE A 147 -7.98 -8.84 29.39
N LYS A 148 -8.14 -7.56 29.72
CA LYS A 148 -7.29 -6.85 30.71
C LYS A 148 -7.44 -7.40 32.11
N THR A 149 -8.67 -7.65 32.54
CA THR A 149 -8.98 -8.16 33.88
C THR A 149 -8.86 -9.69 33.99
N LYS A 150 -8.61 -10.38 32.86
CA LYS A 150 -8.60 -11.85 32.74
C LYS A 150 -9.90 -12.50 33.20
N ASN A 151 -11.01 -11.77 33.02
CA ASN A 151 -12.34 -12.27 33.32
C ASN A 151 -12.84 -13.14 32.16
N ARG A 152 -13.66 -14.14 32.51
CA ARG A 152 -14.31 -14.98 31.52
C ARG A 152 -15.32 -14.16 30.72
N ILE A 153 -15.22 -14.24 29.40
CA ILE A 153 -16.19 -13.66 28.47
C ILE A 153 -17.49 -14.48 28.56
N ASN A 154 -18.64 -13.82 28.48
CA ASN A 154 -19.92 -14.51 28.37
C ASN A 154 -19.91 -15.53 27.21
N ASP A 155 -20.40 -16.75 27.45
CA ASP A 155 -20.30 -17.84 26.48
C ASP A 155 -20.99 -17.54 25.15
N ALA A 156 -22.14 -16.85 25.16
CA ALA A 156 -22.83 -16.47 23.92
C ALA A 156 -22.02 -15.45 23.10
N VAL A 157 -21.41 -14.48 23.78
CA VAL A 157 -20.51 -13.51 23.14
C VAL A 157 -19.27 -14.22 22.59
N HIS A 158 -18.68 -15.13 23.35
CA HIS A 158 -17.52 -15.89 22.91
C HIS A 158 -17.82 -16.72 21.65
N ILE A 159 -18.97 -17.42 21.61
CA ILE A 159 -19.40 -18.18 20.43
C ILE A 159 -19.60 -17.27 19.22
N ALA A 160 -20.20 -16.08 19.40
CA ALA A 160 -20.38 -15.11 18.33
C ALA A 160 -19.03 -14.58 17.81
N MET A 161 -18.11 -14.22 18.70
CA MET A 161 -16.76 -13.76 18.33
C MET A 161 -15.96 -14.84 17.60
N LEU A 162 -16.06 -16.11 18.03
CA LEU A 162 -15.44 -17.22 17.32
C LEU A 162 -16.01 -17.40 15.91
N LYS A 163 -17.31 -17.15 15.71
CA LYS A 163 -17.91 -17.15 14.37
C LYS A 163 -17.30 -16.04 13.52
N TYR A 164 -17.26 -14.80 14.01
CA TYR A 164 -16.70 -13.67 13.26
C TYR A 164 -15.21 -13.84 12.98
N PHE A 165 -14.47 -14.43 13.93
CA PHE A 165 -13.06 -14.73 13.72
C PHE A 165 -12.85 -15.75 12.60
N LYS A 166 -13.69 -16.79 12.51
CA LYS A 166 -13.65 -17.74 11.39
C LYS A 166 -13.99 -17.08 10.06
N GLU A 167 -14.97 -16.17 10.04
CA GLU A 167 -15.28 -15.38 8.85
C GLU A 167 -14.07 -14.54 8.44
N TYR A 168 -13.43 -13.84 9.38
CA TYR A 168 -12.23 -13.05 9.13
C TYR A 168 -11.05 -13.89 8.62
N ILE A 169 -10.85 -15.11 9.12
CA ILE A 169 -9.81 -16.01 8.57
C ILE A 169 -10.07 -16.33 7.09
N CYS A 170 -11.33 -16.48 6.69
CA CYS A 170 -11.68 -16.78 5.30
C CYS A 170 -11.66 -15.54 4.39
N VAL A 171 -12.11 -14.39 4.89
CA VAL A 171 -12.23 -13.12 4.14
C VAL A 171 -10.90 -12.38 4.10
N GLY A 172 -10.19 -12.32 5.22
CA GLY A 172 -9.01 -11.50 5.45
C GLY A 172 -9.35 -10.03 5.73
N GLY A 173 -8.32 -9.20 5.74
CA GLY A 173 -8.41 -7.77 6.05
C GLY A 173 -8.37 -6.83 4.85
N MET A 174 -8.33 -7.34 3.62
CA MET A 174 -8.22 -6.45 2.45
C MET A 174 -9.54 -5.69 2.26
N PRO A 175 -9.56 -4.34 2.29
CA PRO A 175 -10.81 -3.59 2.33
C PRO A 175 -11.79 -3.92 1.20
N ALA A 176 -11.30 -4.12 -0.03
CA ALA A 176 -12.14 -4.52 -1.16
C ALA A 176 -12.82 -5.88 -0.94
N VAL A 177 -12.09 -6.84 -0.35
CA VAL A 177 -12.62 -8.18 -0.05
C VAL A 177 -13.63 -8.12 1.10
N VAL A 178 -13.35 -7.31 2.13
CA VAL A 178 -14.26 -7.07 3.24
C VAL A 178 -15.56 -6.42 2.74
N ASP A 179 -15.48 -5.41 1.88
CA ASP A 179 -16.63 -4.73 1.29
C ASP A 179 -17.51 -5.70 0.46
N VAL A 180 -16.90 -6.55 -0.37
CA VAL A 180 -17.61 -7.61 -1.11
C VAL A 180 -18.32 -8.56 -0.15
N PHE A 181 -17.63 -9.01 0.91
CA PHE A 181 -18.22 -9.89 1.90
C PHE A 181 -19.43 -9.24 2.60
N LEU A 182 -19.31 -7.99 3.04
CA LEU A 182 -20.38 -7.29 3.74
C LEU A 182 -21.60 -7.03 2.85
N LYS A 183 -21.40 -6.77 1.55
CA LYS A 183 -22.49 -6.52 0.59
C LYS A 183 -23.22 -7.78 0.14
N THR A 184 -22.50 -8.90 0.02
CA THR A 184 -23.02 -10.09 -0.68
C THR A 184 -23.18 -11.30 0.22
N ASN A 185 -22.38 -11.40 1.29
CA ASN A 185 -22.21 -12.60 2.10
C ASN A 185 -21.90 -13.88 1.27
N ASP A 186 -21.32 -13.72 0.08
CA ASP A 186 -21.00 -14.82 -0.85
C ASP A 186 -19.48 -15.10 -0.88
N TYR A 187 -19.09 -16.25 -0.33
CA TYR A 187 -17.71 -16.69 -0.29
C TYR A 187 -17.09 -16.97 -1.66
N LYS A 188 -17.89 -17.26 -2.69
CA LYS A 188 -17.36 -17.41 -4.06
C LYS A 188 -16.94 -16.06 -4.62
N MET A 189 -17.72 -15.00 -4.36
CA MET A 189 -17.37 -13.63 -4.77
C MET A 189 -16.15 -13.14 -4.00
N VAL A 190 -16.11 -13.37 -2.68
CA VAL A 190 -14.92 -13.12 -1.84
C VAL A 190 -13.69 -13.79 -2.43
N ARG A 191 -13.80 -15.07 -2.82
CA ARG A 191 -12.67 -15.82 -3.39
C ARG A 191 -12.24 -15.28 -4.75
N SER A 192 -13.17 -14.79 -5.57
CA SER A 192 -12.85 -14.14 -6.84
C SER A 192 -12.06 -12.87 -6.59
N GLU A 193 -12.55 -11.98 -5.70
CA GLU A 193 -11.88 -10.72 -5.37
C GLU A 193 -10.47 -10.97 -4.81
N GLN A 194 -10.31 -11.93 -3.89
CA GLN A 194 -9.00 -12.35 -3.39
C GLN A 194 -8.07 -12.77 -4.53
N ARG A 195 -8.57 -13.54 -5.51
CA ARG A 195 -7.75 -13.97 -6.65
C ARG A 195 -7.36 -12.78 -7.52
N ASP A 196 -8.29 -11.87 -7.78
CA ASP A 196 -8.05 -10.71 -8.64
C ASP A 196 -7.00 -9.77 -8.02
N ILE A 197 -7.03 -9.59 -6.69
CA ILE A 197 -5.97 -8.89 -5.94
C ILE A 197 -4.62 -9.61 -6.09
N LEU A 198 -4.59 -10.94 -5.92
CA LEU A 198 -3.36 -11.72 -6.04
C LEU A 198 -2.79 -11.68 -7.47
N GLU A 199 -3.63 -11.68 -8.51
CA GLU A 199 -3.17 -11.48 -9.89
C GLU A 199 -2.63 -10.06 -10.09
N GLY A 200 -3.31 -9.05 -9.55
CA GLY A 200 -2.82 -7.66 -9.60
C GLY A 200 -1.49 -7.44 -8.85
N TYR A 201 -1.11 -8.32 -7.92
CA TYR A 201 0.24 -8.31 -7.35
C TYR A 201 1.27 -8.87 -8.31
N LYS A 202 0.93 -9.94 -9.04
CA LYS A 202 1.83 -10.57 -10.02
C LYS A 202 2.11 -9.66 -11.20
N ASP A 203 1.15 -8.82 -11.58
CA ASP A 203 1.31 -7.81 -12.61
C ASP A 203 2.48 -6.87 -12.33
N ASP A 204 2.95 -6.78 -11.08
CA ASP A 204 4.06 -5.91 -10.69
C ASP A 204 5.35 -6.63 -10.39
N PHE A 205 5.38 -7.94 -10.55
CA PHE A 205 6.57 -8.73 -10.33
C PHE A 205 7.67 -8.38 -11.35
N ALA A 206 8.90 -8.27 -10.84
CA ALA A 206 10.10 -7.94 -11.61
C ALA A 206 10.06 -6.60 -12.38
N LYS A 207 9.06 -5.74 -12.12
CA LYS A 207 9.05 -4.36 -12.61
C LYS A 207 10.07 -3.50 -11.88
N HIS A 208 10.74 -2.66 -12.64
CA HIS A 208 11.64 -1.61 -12.14
C HIS A 208 11.72 -0.49 -13.18
N LEU A 209 12.15 0.69 -12.74
CA LEU A 209 12.40 1.82 -13.65
C LEU A 209 13.83 1.73 -14.23
N ASN A 210 13.99 2.06 -15.51
CA ASN A 210 15.29 2.23 -16.15
C ASN A 210 15.87 3.64 -15.86
N GLU A 211 16.96 4.02 -16.54
CA GLU A 211 17.59 5.34 -16.40
C GLU A 211 16.68 6.50 -16.81
N ASP A 212 15.74 6.24 -17.74
CA ASP A 212 14.79 7.21 -18.28
C ASP A 212 13.44 7.21 -17.52
N GLU A 213 13.37 6.60 -16.33
CA GLU A 213 12.14 6.42 -15.54
C GLU A 213 11.03 5.63 -16.27
N GLU A 214 11.39 4.80 -17.25
CA GLU A 214 10.47 3.91 -17.95
C GLU A 214 10.39 2.54 -17.27
N GLU A 215 9.19 1.97 -17.24
CA GLU A 215 8.93 0.65 -16.64
C GLU A 215 9.54 -0.48 -17.50
N VAL A 216 10.43 -1.28 -16.90
CA VAL A 216 11.08 -2.44 -17.51
C VAL A 216 10.84 -3.70 -16.68
N ILE A 217 10.71 -4.84 -17.34
CA ILE A 217 10.44 -6.15 -16.73
C ILE A 217 11.62 -7.10 -16.98
N ASP A 218 12.28 -7.56 -15.91
CA ASP A 218 13.21 -8.69 -16.01
C ASP A 218 12.41 -10.00 -16.11
N ARG A 219 12.25 -10.49 -17.35
CA ARG A 219 11.50 -11.72 -17.64
C ARG A 219 12.08 -12.96 -16.95
N THR A 220 13.39 -13.03 -16.78
CA THR A 220 14.04 -14.19 -16.14
C THR A 220 13.77 -14.19 -14.65
N LEU A 221 13.86 -13.02 -14.01
CA LEU A 221 13.52 -12.86 -12.61
C LEU A 221 12.01 -13.07 -12.37
N LEU A 222 11.15 -12.54 -13.25
CA LEU A 222 9.70 -12.72 -13.20
C LEU A 222 9.31 -14.20 -13.16
N MET A 223 9.87 -15.03 -14.03
CA MET A 223 9.62 -16.48 -14.02
C MET A 223 9.99 -17.13 -12.68
N LYS A 224 11.13 -16.73 -12.10
CA LYS A 224 11.58 -17.25 -10.81
C LYS A 224 10.70 -16.77 -9.66
N ILE A 225 10.32 -15.49 -9.64
CA ILE A 225 9.40 -14.91 -8.65
C ILE A 225 8.07 -15.66 -8.70
N ASN A 226 7.48 -15.85 -9.88
CA ASN A 226 6.22 -16.57 -10.02
C ASN A 226 6.31 -18.01 -9.51
N LYS A 227 7.40 -18.73 -9.79
CA LYS A 227 7.63 -20.08 -9.22
C LYS A 227 7.71 -20.05 -7.69
N VAL A 228 8.48 -19.13 -7.11
CA VAL A 228 8.60 -19.01 -5.66
C VAL A 228 7.23 -18.66 -5.06
N TYR A 229 6.57 -17.63 -5.58
CA TYR A 229 5.29 -17.12 -5.10
C TYR A 229 4.19 -18.18 -5.11
N SER A 230 3.99 -18.85 -6.25
CA SER A 230 3.01 -19.94 -6.37
C SER A 230 3.31 -21.13 -5.46
N SER A 231 4.56 -21.33 -5.06
CA SER A 231 4.95 -22.40 -4.13
C SER A 231 4.68 -22.08 -2.67
N ILE A 232 4.45 -20.81 -2.28
CA ILE A 232 4.41 -20.38 -0.87
C ILE A 232 3.39 -21.20 -0.07
N LEU A 233 2.17 -21.38 -0.58
CA LEU A 233 1.12 -22.15 0.12
C LEU A 233 1.55 -23.61 0.36
N ASN A 234 2.12 -24.25 -0.67
CA ASN A 234 2.62 -25.63 -0.56
C ASN A 234 3.84 -25.72 0.36
N GLN A 235 4.66 -24.67 0.43
CA GLN A 235 5.79 -24.61 1.35
C GLN A 235 5.30 -24.48 2.81
N LEU A 236 4.27 -23.67 3.05
CA LEU A 236 3.71 -23.41 4.38
C LEU A 236 2.85 -24.56 4.92
N SER A 237 2.26 -25.39 4.05
CA SER A 237 1.44 -26.53 4.46
C SER A 237 2.24 -27.70 5.04
N LYS A 238 3.55 -27.74 4.81
CA LYS A 238 4.45 -28.74 5.41
C LYS A 238 4.52 -28.59 6.93
N GLU A 239 4.78 -29.71 7.61
CA GLU A 239 5.16 -29.70 9.02
C GLU A 239 6.48 -28.94 9.23
N ASN A 240 7.50 -29.25 8.41
CA ASN A 240 8.77 -28.53 8.42
C ASN A 240 8.67 -27.21 7.65
N LYS A 241 8.83 -26.10 8.36
CA LYS A 241 8.76 -24.73 7.81
C LYS A 241 10.01 -24.28 7.06
N LYS A 242 11.04 -25.13 6.94
CA LYS A 242 12.21 -24.85 6.08
C LYS A 242 11.79 -24.81 4.62
N PHE A 243 12.23 -23.77 3.91
CA PHE A 243 12.03 -23.63 2.47
C PHE A 243 12.79 -24.72 1.70
N VAL A 244 12.12 -25.38 0.75
CA VAL A 244 12.67 -26.52 -0.01
C VAL A 244 12.71 -26.18 -1.49
N TYR A 245 13.91 -25.94 -2.02
CA TYR A 245 14.13 -25.53 -3.41
C TYR A 245 13.79 -26.61 -4.45
N SER A 246 13.89 -27.89 -4.08
CA SER A 246 13.52 -29.00 -4.98
C SER A 246 12.03 -29.05 -5.30
N MET A 247 11.18 -28.35 -4.53
CA MET A 247 9.75 -28.19 -4.83
C MET A 247 9.47 -27.16 -5.92
N LEU A 248 10.43 -26.28 -6.23
CA LEU A 248 10.31 -25.32 -7.33
C LEU A 248 10.66 -25.97 -8.68
N GLU A 249 11.66 -26.83 -8.68
CA GLU A 249 12.11 -27.63 -9.82
C GLU A 249 13.14 -28.69 -9.38
N THR A 250 13.28 -29.73 -10.19
CA THR A 250 14.32 -30.75 -10.03
C THR A 250 15.71 -30.10 -9.98
N LYS A 251 16.50 -30.41 -8.93
CA LYS A 251 17.82 -29.81 -8.66
C LYS A 251 17.80 -28.28 -8.44
N GLY A 252 16.67 -27.71 -8.02
CA GLY A 252 16.58 -26.30 -7.61
C GLY A 252 17.55 -25.97 -6.47
N THR A 253 18.22 -24.82 -6.55
CA THR A 253 19.23 -24.38 -5.57
C THR A 253 18.94 -22.97 -5.05
N SER A 254 19.47 -22.67 -3.87
CA SER A 254 19.49 -21.33 -3.25
C SER A 254 19.97 -20.27 -4.25
N LYS A 255 21.19 -20.43 -4.77
CA LYS A 255 21.81 -19.48 -5.71
C LYS A 255 20.91 -19.10 -6.90
N LYS A 256 20.06 -20.01 -7.39
CA LYS A 256 19.17 -19.74 -8.52
C LYS A 256 17.96 -18.90 -8.13
N TYR A 257 17.40 -19.12 -6.95
CA TYR A 257 16.12 -18.56 -6.49
C TYR A 257 16.24 -17.49 -5.42
N ASP A 258 17.41 -17.31 -4.80
CA ASP A 258 17.66 -16.26 -3.80
C ASP A 258 17.33 -14.86 -4.32
N PRO A 259 17.63 -14.49 -5.59
CA PRO A 259 17.20 -13.19 -6.11
C PRO A 259 15.68 -13.01 -6.11
N ALA A 260 14.92 -14.08 -6.40
CA ALA A 260 13.46 -14.04 -6.42
C ALA A 260 12.86 -14.04 -5.01
N ILE A 261 13.44 -14.79 -4.08
CA ILE A 261 13.05 -14.78 -2.66
C ILE A 261 13.34 -13.41 -2.05
N TRP A 262 14.52 -12.85 -2.34
CA TRP A 262 14.91 -11.52 -1.90
C TRP A 262 13.95 -10.46 -2.47
N TRP A 263 13.64 -10.56 -3.77
CA TRP A 263 12.67 -9.67 -4.39
C TRP A 263 11.30 -9.76 -3.70
N LEU A 264 10.76 -10.97 -3.49
CA LEU A 264 9.48 -11.11 -2.80
C LEU A 264 9.52 -10.58 -1.37
N LYS A 265 10.63 -10.76 -0.65
CA LYS A 265 10.77 -10.26 0.72
C LYS A 265 10.79 -8.73 0.79
N GLU A 266 11.40 -8.08 -0.20
CA GLU A 266 11.57 -6.63 -0.21
C GLU A 266 10.38 -5.93 -0.88
N TYR A 267 9.73 -6.55 -1.88
CA TYR A 267 8.76 -5.91 -2.77
C TYR A 267 7.32 -6.47 -2.71
N ALA A 268 7.07 -7.61 -2.05
CA ALA A 268 5.74 -8.24 -1.96
C ALA A 268 5.28 -8.40 -0.50
#